data_AF-A0A6C0LIQ0-F1
#
_entry.id   AF-A0A6C0LIQ0-F1
#
_cell.length_a   1.000
_cell.length_b   1.000
_cell.length_c   1.000
_cell.angle_alpha   90.00
_cell.angle_beta   90.00
_cell.angle_gamma   90.00
#
_symmetry.space_group_name_H-M   'P 1'
#
loop_
_entity.id
_entity.type
_entity.pdbx_description
1 polymer ?
#
loop_
_entity_poly.entity_id
_entity_poly.type
_entity_poly.pdbx_seq_one_letter_code
_entity_poly.pdbx_strand_id
1 'polypeptide(L)' 'MKSERDGEVDKVKYLTTENAEKTPEGEVLDRLKLDKMCCRRHILTHVDIE' A
#
# COMPACT_ATOMS: atom_id res chain seq x y z
N MET A 1 -11.32 12.43 -6.52
CA MET A 1 -11.64 11.03 -6.86
C MET A 1 -11.09 10.18 -5.72
N LYS A 2 -11.89 9.95 -4.67
CA LYS A 2 -11.48 9.15 -3.51
C LYS A 2 -11.68 7.69 -3.88
N SER A 3 -10.61 6.90 -3.80
CA SER A 3 -10.67 5.46 -4.05
C SER A 3 -11.55 4.81 -2.99
N GLU A 4 -12.55 4.02 -3.39
CA GLU A 4 -13.51 3.30 -2.51
C GLU A 4 -12.84 2.33 -1.51
N ARG A 5 -11.53 2.09 -1.61
CA ARG A 5 -10.72 1.20 -0.78
C ARG A 5 -9.94 1.90 0.35
N ASP A 6 -10.14 3.20 0.55
CA ASP A 6 -9.49 3.98 1.62
C ASP A 6 -10.15 3.75 3.01
N GLY A 7 -11.34 3.12 3.03
CA GLY A 7 -12.18 2.99 4.23
C GLY A 7 -11.97 1.73 5.08
N GLU A 8 -11.08 0.80 4.70
CA GLU A 8 -10.88 -0.48 5.41
C GLU A 8 -9.61 -0.54 6.28
N VAL A 9 -8.88 0.58 6.41
CA VAL A 9 -7.57 0.63 7.11
C VAL A 9 -7.69 0.29 8.60
N ASP A 10 -8.86 0.49 9.21
CA ASP A 10 -9.10 0.26 10.65
C ASP A 10 -9.39 -1.22 10.99
N LYS A 11 -9.70 -2.06 10.00
CA LYS A 11 -9.96 -3.49 10.22
C LYS A 11 -8.66 -4.28 10.10
N VAL A 12 -8.19 -4.83 11.20
CA VAL A 12 -7.01 -5.71 11.24
C VAL A 12 -7.29 -6.98 10.43
N LYS A 13 -6.93 -6.97 9.14
CA LYS A 13 -7.01 -8.13 8.23
C LYS A 13 -5.70 -8.91 8.35
N TYR A 14 -5.77 -10.11 8.93
CA TYR A 14 -4.62 -11.00 9.02
C TYR A 14 -4.30 -11.63 7.67
N LEU A 15 -3.02 -11.92 7.43
CA LEU A 15 -2.57 -12.63 6.24
C LEU A 15 -3.02 -14.09 6.31
N THR A 16 -4.07 -14.41 5.55
CA THR A 16 -4.59 -15.77 5.34
C THR A 16 -4.56 -16.09 3.85
N THR A 17 -4.74 -17.36 3.45
CA THR A 17 -4.71 -17.78 2.03
C THR A 17 -5.73 -17.03 1.16
N GLU A 18 -6.85 -16.65 1.76
CA GLU A 18 -7.93 -15.85 1.16
C GLU A 18 -7.62 -14.35 1.11
N ASN A 19 -6.69 -13.86 1.95
CA ASN A 19 -6.41 -12.44 2.17
C ASN A 19 -5.00 -12.02 1.72
N ALA A 20 -4.43 -12.72 0.73
CA ALA A 20 -3.10 -12.46 0.15
C ALA A 20 -3.13 -11.48 -1.04
N GLU A 21 -4.17 -10.65 -1.14
CA GLU A 21 -4.31 -9.65 -2.19
C GLU A 21 -3.35 -8.47 -2.00
N LYS A 22 -2.95 -7.83 -3.10
CA LYS A 22 -2.08 -6.64 -3.06
C LYS A 22 -2.85 -5.45 -2.50
N THR A 23 -2.21 -4.71 -1.62
CA THR A 23 -2.78 -3.45 -1.09
C THR A 23 -2.88 -2.39 -2.20
N PRO A 24 -3.80 -1.43 -2.08
CA PRO A 24 -3.93 -0.34 -3.07
C PRO A 24 -2.63 0.46 -3.21
N GLU A 25 -1.85 0.66 -2.15
CA GLU A 25 -0.53 1.30 -2.19
C GLU A 25 0.45 0.46 -3.02
N GLY A 26 0.42 -0.86 -2.87
CA GLY A 26 1.20 -1.80 -3.67
C GLY A 26 0.89 -1.72 -5.17
N GLU A 27 -0.39 -1.62 -5.54
CA GLU A 27 -0.81 -1.42 -6.94
C GLU A 27 -0.32 -0.08 -7.50
N VAL A 28 -0.35 0.99 -6.71
CA VAL A 28 0.13 2.32 -7.13
C VAL A 28 1.65 2.31 -7.33
N LEU A 29 2.40 1.69 -6.43
CA LEU A 29 3.85 1.53 -6.55
C LEU A 29 4.24 0.69 -7.78
N ASP A 30 3.44 -0.33 -8.12
CA ASP A 30 3.61 -1.12 -9.36
C ASP A 30 3.39 -0.26 -10.62
N ARG A 31 2.35 0.59 -10.63
CA ARG A 31 2.08 1.51 -11.77
C ARG A 31 3.18 2.55 -11.95
N LEU A 32 3.80 3.00 -10.86
CA LEU A 32 4.93 3.93 -10.87
C LEU A 32 6.27 3.27 -11.20
N LYS A 33 6.29 1.95 -11.48
CA LYS A 33 7.49 1.17 -11.81
C LYS A 33 8.59 1.24 -10.74
N LEU A 34 8.20 1.34 -9.47
CA LEU A 34 9.13 1.30 -8.35
C LEU A 34 9.43 -0.15 -8.00
N ASP A 35 10.13 -0.86 -8.88
CA ASP A 35 10.33 -2.31 -8.77
C ASP A 35 11.34 -2.69 -7.68
N LYS A 36 12.24 -1.76 -7.32
CA LYS A 36 13.22 -1.98 -6.26
C LYS A 36 12.57 -1.83 -4.88
N MET A 37 12.80 -2.81 -4.02
CA MET A 37 12.31 -2.82 -2.63
C MET A 37 12.75 -1.59 -1.83
N CYS A 38 13.96 -1.07 -2.07
CA CYS A 38 14.44 0.14 -1.43
C CYS A 38 13.58 1.37 -1.80
N CYS A 39 13.22 1.52 -3.07
CA CYS A 39 12.39 2.63 -3.54
C CYS A 39 10.97 2.57 -2.96
N ARG A 40 10.37 1.38 -2.90
CA ARG A 40 9.05 1.18 -2.26
C ARG A 40 9.07 1.55 -0.78
N ARG A 41 10.12 1.15 -0.06
CA ARG A 41 10.29 1.49 1.36
C ARG A 41 10.26 3.00 1.60
N HIS A 42 10.96 3.78 0.79
CA HIS A 42 11.05 5.23 1.00
C HIS A 42 9.68 5.92 0.91
N ILE A 43 8.79 5.45 0.03
CA ILE A 43 7.45 6.01 -0.14
C ILE A 43 6.49 5.49 0.95
N LEU A 44 6.55 4.20 1.28
CA LEU A 44 5.65 3.60 2.27
C LEU A 44 5.93 4.10 3.70
N THR A 45 7.18 4.45 4.02
CA THR A 45 7.56 4.96 5.34
C THR A 45 7.80 6.46 5.33
N HIS A 46 7.40 7.17 4.28
CA HIS A 46 7.51 8.63 4.24
C HIS A 46 6.62 9.24 5.31
N VAL A 47 7.18 10.13 6.13
CA VAL A 47 6.43 10.94 7.08
C VAL A 47 6.79 12.39 6.77
N ASP A 48 5.84 13.16 6.26
CA ASP A 48 5.98 14.61 6.11
C ASP A 48 5.90 15.24 7.50
N ILE A 49 7.02 15.79 7.97
CA ILE A 49 7.12 16.51 9.24
C ILE A 49 7.24 18.00 8.89
N GLU A 50 6.30 18.82 9.37
CA GLU A 50 6.35 20.29 9.31
C GLU A 50 7.29 20.89 10.36
#